data_AF-M0A2V3-F1
#
_entry.id   AF-M0A2V3-F1
#
_cell.length_a   1.000
_cell.length_b   1.000
_cell.length_c   1.000
_cell.angle_alpha   90.00
_cell.angle_beta   90.00
_cell.angle_gamma   90.00
#
_symmetry.space_group_name_H-M   'P 1'
#
loop_
_entity.id
_entity.type
_entity.pdbx_description
1 polymer ?
#
loop_
_entity_poly.entity_id
_entity_poly.type
_entity_poly.pdbx_seq_one_letter_code
_entity_poly.pdbx_strand_id
1 'polypeptide(L)'
;MHITTVSGYALSSPIEPVQERPFFGGTRRLRKRDVVLVVVETKAGHQGVATAGASSSAMREYFEGDSQGTFADVIETDVAPALEGESIDDIRSARDLLAATSLPAHLRTEAISAIDVALYDIRGKELGAPVYDLLAEEYETDPTTEIPLYASAGMYMEPEGYAEQAAAIESLGFFGYKYRPGIGPDADRRTIDLLADALDETEFMLDTHTWWKLENGYGRDTVRELVDHAAEQGAYWIEEPVEPADHDGYVDLAETGASLAGGESESSPAALADLGRTGGVEFLQGDVRHHEGFTGCRDAIEFCAGREVEFVPHNFGTWLGLQANAHLVAAAPEVRLLEYPVFEDDPALGEAAVDPGMYPFELAFDIIEGRPTIEDGRLSVSDAPGLGVEVDLDVLEEYPFVEGPWTEFHYEGETA
;
A
#
# COMPACT_ATOMS: atom_id res chain seq x y z
N MET A 1 -8.20 -15.35 22.92
CA MET A 1 -7.24 -16.11 22.08
C MET A 1 -6.01 -16.46 22.91
N HIS A 2 -5.59 -17.73 23.01
CA HIS A 2 -4.32 -18.09 23.67
C HIS A 2 -3.27 -18.37 22.61
N ILE A 3 -2.27 -17.50 22.50
CA ILE A 3 -1.26 -17.52 21.43
C ILE A 3 -0.25 -18.64 21.70
N THR A 4 -0.04 -19.51 20.71
CA THR A 4 0.92 -20.63 20.83
C THR A 4 2.19 -20.39 20.05
N THR A 5 2.07 -19.76 18.87
CA THR A 5 3.19 -19.55 17.97
C THR A 5 3.00 -18.24 17.21
N VAL A 6 4.09 -17.50 17.03
CA VAL A 6 4.17 -16.36 16.13
C VAL A 6 5.38 -16.56 15.22
N SER A 7 5.19 -16.48 13.91
CA SER A 7 6.25 -16.74 12.94
C SER A 7 6.26 -15.67 11.86
N GLY A 8 7.46 -15.28 11.42
CA GLY A 8 7.67 -14.35 10.31
C GLY A 8 8.48 -15.04 9.21
N TYR A 9 8.01 -14.96 7.98
CA TYR A 9 8.64 -15.57 6.82
C TYR A 9 8.98 -14.49 5.80
N ALA A 10 10.28 -14.23 5.60
CA ALA A 10 10.72 -13.41 4.49
C ALA A 10 10.65 -14.23 3.20
N LEU A 11 10.08 -13.64 2.15
CA LEU A 11 9.86 -14.26 0.86
C LEU A 11 10.35 -13.32 -0.24
N SER A 12 10.79 -13.89 -1.36
CA SER A 12 11.25 -13.12 -2.51
C SER A 12 10.67 -13.68 -3.80
N SER A 13 10.18 -12.79 -4.66
CA SER A 13 9.74 -13.05 -6.04
C SER A 13 10.75 -12.41 -7.01
N PRO A 14 11.72 -13.19 -7.54
CA PRO A 14 12.72 -12.67 -8.48
C PRO A 14 12.08 -12.21 -9.79
N ILE A 15 12.64 -11.13 -10.36
CA ILE A 15 12.26 -10.62 -11.69
C ILE A 15 13.33 -11.07 -12.68
N GLU A 16 12.98 -12.04 -13.53
CA GLU A 16 13.88 -12.60 -14.56
C GLU A 16 13.28 -12.51 -15.98
N PRO A 17 13.95 -11.81 -16.92
CA PRO A 17 15.18 -11.05 -16.73
C PRO A 17 14.94 -9.79 -15.88
N VAL A 18 15.98 -9.37 -15.14
CA VAL A 18 16.02 -8.10 -14.43
C VAL A 18 15.54 -6.97 -15.35
N GLN A 19 14.60 -6.16 -14.87
CA GLN A 19 14.06 -5.04 -15.62
C GLN A 19 14.78 -3.74 -15.28
N GLU A 20 14.94 -2.88 -16.27
CA GLU A 20 15.48 -1.54 -16.11
C GLU A 20 14.43 -0.53 -16.59
N ARG A 21 14.15 0.46 -15.73
CA ARG A 21 13.17 1.50 -15.97
C ARG A 21 13.87 2.87 -15.93
N PRO A 22 13.96 3.60 -17.05
CA PRO A 22 14.63 4.88 -17.09
C PRO A 22 13.77 5.93 -16.39
N PHE A 23 14.36 6.76 -15.54
CA PHE A 23 13.71 7.92 -14.94
C PHE A 23 14.57 9.16 -15.21
N PHE A 24 14.07 10.34 -14.84
CA PHE A 24 14.80 11.57 -15.01
C PHE A 24 16.10 11.59 -14.19
N GLY A 25 17.24 11.53 -14.87
CA GLY A 25 18.56 11.55 -14.24
C GLY A 25 19.08 10.19 -13.80
N GLY A 26 18.48 9.08 -14.24
CA GLY A 26 19.01 7.74 -13.96
C GLY A 26 18.19 6.58 -14.49
N THR A 27 18.54 5.39 -14.03
CA THR A 27 17.82 4.14 -14.32
C THR A 27 17.56 3.39 -13.02
N ARG A 28 16.32 2.96 -12.81
CA ARG A 28 15.95 2.04 -11.74
C ARG A 28 16.05 0.62 -12.24
N ARG A 29 16.81 -0.22 -11.54
CA ARG A 29 16.94 -1.66 -11.83
C ARG A 29 16.12 -2.48 -10.85
N LEU A 30 15.11 -3.20 -11.34
CA LEU A 30 14.20 -4.04 -10.58
C LEU A 30 14.69 -5.50 -10.60
N ARG A 31 15.00 -6.07 -9.44
CA ARG A 31 15.61 -7.41 -9.31
C ARG A 31 14.66 -8.47 -8.76
N LYS A 32 13.85 -8.09 -7.79
CA LYS A 32 12.92 -8.96 -7.08
C LYS A 32 11.92 -8.10 -6.32
N ARG A 33 10.85 -8.70 -5.82
CA ARG A 33 10.03 -8.11 -4.75
C ARG A 33 10.08 -8.98 -3.52
N ASP A 34 10.10 -8.34 -2.36
CA ASP A 34 10.09 -9.04 -1.08
C ASP A 34 8.76 -8.81 -0.34
N VAL A 35 8.39 -9.80 0.46
CA VAL A 35 7.23 -9.76 1.36
C VAL A 35 7.62 -10.45 2.66
N VAL A 36 7.15 -9.94 3.80
CA VAL A 36 7.13 -10.73 5.03
C VAL A 36 5.71 -11.22 5.28
N LEU A 37 5.54 -12.54 5.34
CA LEU A 37 4.30 -13.18 5.81
C LEU A 37 4.41 -13.42 7.31
N VAL A 38 3.48 -12.87 8.08
CA VAL A 38 3.36 -13.11 9.52
C VAL A 38 2.21 -14.08 9.76
N VAL A 39 2.48 -15.12 10.55
CA VAL A 39 1.52 -16.16 10.93
C VAL A 39 1.43 -16.23 12.45
N VAL A 40 0.21 -16.18 12.96
CA VAL A 40 -0.10 -16.29 14.39
C VAL A 40 -1.01 -17.49 14.61
N GLU A 41 -0.63 -18.40 15.51
CA GLU A 41 -1.43 -19.57 15.84
C GLU A 41 -1.94 -19.51 17.28
N THR A 42 -3.13 -20.08 17.49
CA THR A 42 -3.74 -20.21 18.80
C THR A 42 -3.87 -21.66 19.25
N LYS A 43 -3.99 -21.87 20.56
CA LYS A 43 -4.28 -23.19 21.16
C LYS A 43 -5.60 -23.80 20.69
N ALA A 44 -6.54 -22.98 20.20
CA ALA A 44 -7.80 -23.45 19.65
C ALA A 44 -7.66 -24.02 18.23
N GLY A 45 -6.48 -23.87 17.60
CA GLY A 45 -6.21 -24.32 16.24
C GLY A 45 -6.55 -23.29 15.15
N HIS A 46 -6.85 -22.05 15.53
CA HIS A 46 -7.02 -20.95 14.57
C HIS A 46 -5.67 -20.34 14.22
N GLN A 47 -5.53 -20.01 12.94
CA GLN A 47 -4.39 -19.32 12.36
C GLN A 47 -4.83 -17.96 11.80
N GLY A 48 -4.08 -16.92 12.16
CA GLY A 48 -4.18 -15.56 11.65
C GLY A 48 -3.00 -15.21 10.79
N VAL A 49 -3.22 -14.40 9.76
CA VAL A 49 -2.18 -14.02 8.80
C VAL A 49 -2.17 -12.52 8.50
N ALA A 50 -1.00 -12.00 8.13
CA ALA A 50 -0.84 -10.66 7.61
C ALA A 50 0.41 -10.58 6.72
N THR A 51 0.41 -9.68 5.74
CA THR A 51 1.66 -9.23 5.11
C THR A 51 2.21 -8.00 5.82
N ALA A 52 3.53 -7.89 5.84
CA ALA A 52 4.27 -6.71 6.30
C ALA A 52 5.32 -6.30 5.26
N GLY A 53 5.84 -5.07 5.41
CA GLY A 53 7.01 -4.61 4.66
C GLY A 53 6.74 -4.12 3.23
N ALA A 54 5.56 -3.58 2.95
CA ALA A 54 5.18 -3.21 1.58
C ALA A 54 5.25 -1.71 1.22
N SER A 55 5.13 -0.77 2.16
CA SER A 55 5.06 0.69 1.86
C SER A 55 6.20 1.53 2.47
N SER A 56 6.38 1.51 3.79
CA SER A 56 7.40 2.30 4.51
C SER A 56 8.82 1.77 4.40
N SER A 57 8.95 0.45 4.36
CA SER A 57 10.21 -0.24 4.19
C SER A 57 10.73 -0.01 2.79
N ALA A 58 9.88 0.22 1.78
CA ALA A 58 10.35 0.51 0.43
C ALA A 58 11.28 1.73 0.40
N MET A 59 10.91 2.84 1.06
CA MET A 59 11.79 4.02 1.15
C MET A 59 13.07 3.80 1.97
N ARG A 60 12.99 3.08 3.09
CA ARG A 60 14.19 2.80 3.90
C ARG A 60 15.12 1.76 3.27
N GLU A 61 14.57 0.79 2.55
CA GLU A 61 15.32 -0.11 1.69
C GLU A 61 16.01 0.66 0.56
N TYR A 62 15.37 1.70 0.01
CA TYR A 62 15.98 2.55 -1.03
C TYR A 62 17.17 3.37 -0.50
N PHE A 63 17.08 3.92 0.71
CA PHE A 63 18.03 4.93 1.21
C PHE A 63 18.93 4.50 2.37
N GLU A 64 18.50 3.52 3.17
CA GLU A 64 19.16 3.11 4.42
C GLU A 64 19.71 1.66 4.36
N GLY A 65 19.40 0.91 3.29
CA GLY A 65 19.98 -0.42 3.05
C GLY A 65 19.42 -1.53 3.95
N ASP A 66 18.25 -1.30 4.54
CA ASP A 66 17.51 -2.33 5.28
C ASP A 66 17.05 -3.46 4.34
N SER A 67 16.68 -4.62 4.90
CA SER A 67 16.16 -5.76 4.13
C SER A 67 14.94 -6.37 4.79
N GLN A 68 13.97 -6.85 4.01
CA GLN A 68 12.82 -7.59 4.55
C GLN A 68 13.20 -8.80 5.39
N GLY A 69 14.34 -9.46 5.11
CA GLY A 69 14.88 -10.53 5.96
C GLY A 69 15.06 -10.10 7.41
N THR A 70 15.44 -8.84 7.64
CA THR A 70 15.60 -8.27 8.97
C THR A 70 14.28 -8.17 9.73
N PHE A 71 13.16 -7.94 9.05
CA PHE A 71 11.86 -7.84 9.71
C PHE A 71 11.30 -9.22 10.10
N ALA A 72 11.48 -10.24 9.26
CA ALA A 72 11.12 -11.61 9.65
C ALA A 72 11.89 -12.07 10.91
N ASP A 73 13.20 -11.76 10.98
CA ASP A 73 14.00 -12.00 12.18
C ASP A 73 13.43 -11.28 13.41
N VAL A 74 13.01 -10.02 13.28
CA VAL A 74 12.36 -9.25 14.37
C VAL A 74 11.11 -9.92 14.89
N ILE A 75 10.30 -10.53 14.01
CA ILE A 75 9.13 -11.30 14.44
C ILE A 75 9.56 -12.46 15.35
N GLU A 76 10.58 -13.22 14.97
CA GLU A 76 11.05 -14.37 15.74
C GLU A 76 11.80 -13.98 17.03
N THR A 77 12.59 -12.91 17.01
CA THR A 77 13.51 -12.56 18.12
C THR A 77 12.88 -11.67 19.18
N ASP A 78 11.90 -10.84 18.82
CA ASP A 78 11.35 -9.81 19.70
C ASP A 78 9.83 -9.93 19.86
N VAL A 79 9.09 -10.19 18.78
CA VAL A 79 7.61 -10.24 18.80
C VAL A 79 7.10 -11.55 19.37
N ALA A 80 7.58 -12.70 18.86
CA ALA A 80 7.22 -14.02 19.36
C ALA A 80 7.42 -14.16 20.87
N PRO A 81 8.60 -13.85 21.45
CA PRO A 81 8.81 -13.94 22.89
C PRO A 81 7.91 -13.04 23.74
N ALA A 82 7.36 -11.96 23.16
CA ALA A 82 6.46 -11.05 23.85
C ALA A 82 4.99 -11.51 23.83
N LEU A 83 4.60 -12.37 22.88
CA LEU A 83 3.21 -12.77 22.66
C LEU A 83 2.95 -14.27 22.91
N GLU A 84 3.91 -15.15 22.68
CA GLU A 84 3.72 -16.60 22.85
C GLU A 84 3.42 -16.97 24.30
N GLY A 85 2.34 -17.73 24.50
CA GLY A 85 1.84 -18.10 25.83
C GLY A 85 0.92 -17.06 26.47
N GLU A 86 0.79 -15.86 25.89
CA GLU A 86 -0.15 -14.85 26.35
C GLU A 86 -1.59 -15.19 25.95
N SER A 87 -2.54 -14.68 26.74
CA SER A 87 -3.97 -14.78 26.45
C SER A 87 -4.50 -13.40 26.09
N ILE A 88 -4.82 -13.21 24.82
CA ILE A 88 -5.32 -11.96 24.24
C ILE A 88 -6.84 -12.03 24.15
N ASP A 89 -7.52 -11.35 25.07
CA ASP A 89 -8.99 -11.22 25.05
C ASP A 89 -9.45 -9.97 24.29
N ASP A 90 -8.65 -8.90 24.37
CA ASP A 90 -8.79 -7.65 23.62
C ASP A 90 -7.59 -7.51 22.68
N ILE A 91 -7.83 -7.37 21.37
CA ILE A 91 -6.77 -7.24 20.37
C ILE A 91 -5.85 -6.06 20.70
N ARG A 92 -6.41 -4.98 21.29
CA ARG A 92 -5.67 -3.78 21.68
C ARG A 92 -4.56 -4.09 22.70
N SER A 93 -4.72 -5.11 23.54
CA SER A 93 -3.69 -5.47 24.53
C SER A 93 -2.41 -6.02 23.91
N ALA A 94 -2.46 -6.54 22.68
CA ALA A 94 -1.25 -6.96 21.97
C ALA A 94 -0.34 -5.75 21.66
N ARG A 95 -0.93 -4.58 21.39
CA ARG A 95 -0.17 -3.33 21.20
C ARG A 95 0.62 -2.96 22.44
N ASP A 96 0.02 -3.09 23.63
CA ASP A 96 0.69 -2.79 24.91
C ASP A 96 1.89 -3.72 25.18
N LEU A 97 1.75 -5.01 24.86
CA LEU A 97 2.83 -5.99 24.98
C LEU A 97 4.00 -5.64 24.05
N LEU A 98 3.70 -5.28 22.80
CA LEU A 98 4.72 -4.88 21.82
C LEU A 98 5.30 -3.50 22.13
N ALA A 99 4.53 -2.60 22.73
CA ALA A 99 5.00 -1.31 23.24
C ALA A 99 5.99 -1.45 24.40
N ALA A 100 5.94 -2.56 25.15
CA ALA A 100 6.89 -2.85 26.22
C ALA A 100 8.25 -3.38 25.73
N THR A 101 8.37 -3.76 24.45
CA THR A 101 9.64 -4.25 23.87
C THR A 101 10.66 -3.12 23.67
N SER A 102 11.92 -3.47 23.46
CA SER A 102 13.00 -2.52 23.13
C SER A 102 13.12 -2.21 21.63
N LEU A 103 12.14 -2.59 20.81
CA LEU A 103 12.18 -2.37 19.36
C LEU A 103 12.31 -0.89 19.00
N PRO A 104 13.10 -0.53 17.97
CA PRO A 104 13.00 0.77 17.33
C PRO A 104 11.55 1.10 16.96
N ALA A 105 11.16 2.39 17.04
CA ALA A 105 9.76 2.80 16.88
C ALA A 105 9.13 2.29 15.57
N HIS A 106 9.84 2.40 14.45
CA HIS A 106 9.35 1.94 13.15
C HIS A 106 9.12 0.42 13.08
N LEU A 107 10.09 -0.40 13.52
CA LEU A 107 9.93 -1.87 13.57
C LEU A 107 8.80 -2.28 14.50
N ARG A 108 8.60 -1.53 15.60
CA ARG A 108 7.50 -1.76 16.52
C ARG A 108 6.15 -1.45 15.88
N THR A 109 6.02 -0.34 15.16
CA THR A 109 4.79 0.03 14.44
C THR A 109 4.46 -1.01 13.36
N GLU A 110 5.45 -1.47 12.59
CA GLU A 110 5.27 -2.55 11.60
C GLU A 110 4.87 -3.88 12.27
N ALA A 111 5.53 -4.26 13.37
CA ALA A 111 5.18 -5.47 14.13
C ALA A 111 3.76 -5.40 14.70
N ILE A 112 3.38 -4.26 15.27
CA ILE A 112 2.01 -4.04 15.76
C ILE A 112 1.02 -4.19 14.62
N SER A 113 1.31 -3.61 13.44
CA SER A 113 0.43 -3.66 12.29
C SER A 113 0.13 -5.09 11.84
N ALA A 114 1.17 -5.89 11.64
CA ALA A 114 1.02 -7.28 11.20
C ALA A 114 0.28 -8.13 12.23
N ILE A 115 0.60 -7.97 13.52
CA ILE A 115 -0.05 -8.71 14.60
C ILE A 115 -1.51 -8.31 14.77
N ASP A 116 -1.85 -7.03 14.70
CA ASP A 116 -3.23 -6.55 14.80
C ASP A 116 -4.11 -7.18 13.70
N VAL A 117 -3.66 -7.11 12.44
CA VAL A 117 -4.36 -7.74 11.31
C VAL A 117 -4.54 -9.24 11.51
N ALA A 118 -3.48 -9.96 11.90
CA ALA A 118 -3.55 -11.41 12.14
C ALA A 118 -4.50 -11.77 13.31
N LEU A 119 -4.56 -10.96 14.36
CA LEU A 119 -5.46 -11.17 15.49
C LEU A 119 -6.93 -10.92 15.13
N TYR A 120 -7.22 -9.94 14.26
CA TYR A 120 -8.57 -9.76 13.70
C TYR A 120 -8.97 -10.94 12.82
N ASP A 121 -8.05 -11.45 12.00
CA ASP A 121 -8.30 -12.65 11.18
C ASP A 121 -8.68 -13.86 12.06
N ILE A 122 -7.93 -14.11 13.14
CA ILE A 122 -8.25 -15.15 14.13
C ILE A 122 -9.60 -14.90 14.77
N ARG A 123 -9.88 -13.66 15.19
CA ARG A 123 -11.14 -13.33 15.86
C ARG A 123 -12.33 -13.54 14.93
N GLY A 124 -12.22 -13.17 13.67
CA GLY A 124 -13.25 -13.45 12.66
C GLY A 124 -13.47 -14.95 12.50
N LYS A 125 -12.40 -15.74 12.40
CA LYS A 125 -12.45 -17.21 12.34
C LYS A 125 -13.07 -17.86 13.59
N GLU A 126 -12.73 -17.38 14.79
CA GLU A 126 -13.31 -17.85 16.06
C GLU A 126 -14.82 -17.59 16.14
N LEU A 127 -15.27 -16.45 15.60
CA LEU A 127 -16.67 -16.03 15.61
C LEU A 127 -17.47 -16.53 14.41
N GLY A 128 -16.81 -17.04 13.37
CA GLY A 128 -17.44 -17.42 12.11
C GLY A 128 -17.97 -16.21 11.34
N ALA A 129 -17.30 -15.06 11.43
CA ALA A 129 -17.68 -13.79 10.80
C ALA A 129 -16.50 -13.15 10.05
N PRO A 130 -16.75 -12.44 8.94
CA PRO A 130 -15.71 -11.68 8.25
C PRO A 130 -15.21 -10.53 9.12
N VAL A 131 -13.95 -10.11 8.94
CA VAL A 131 -13.35 -9.02 9.73
C VAL A 131 -14.14 -7.71 9.60
N TYR A 132 -14.73 -7.44 8.42
CA TYR A 132 -15.50 -6.20 8.21
C TYR A 132 -16.74 -6.12 9.11
N ASP A 133 -17.34 -7.25 9.50
CA ASP A 133 -18.51 -7.25 10.41
C ASP A 133 -18.08 -6.83 11.82
N LEU A 134 -16.92 -7.31 12.27
CA LEU A 134 -16.34 -6.94 13.56
C LEU A 134 -16.01 -5.44 13.60
N LEU A 135 -15.38 -4.95 12.54
CA LEU A 135 -15.04 -3.54 12.39
C LEU A 135 -16.29 -2.67 12.28
N ALA A 136 -17.31 -3.08 11.53
CA ALA A 136 -18.56 -2.34 11.38
C ALA A 136 -19.33 -2.23 12.70
N GLU A 137 -19.31 -3.28 13.53
CA GLU A 137 -19.83 -3.20 14.91
C GLU A 137 -19.04 -2.18 15.75
N GLU A 138 -17.72 -2.14 15.61
CA GLU A 138 -16.85 -1.17 16.31
C GLU A 138 -17.03 0.29 15.85
N TYR A 139 -17.39 0.50 14.58
CA TYR A 139 -17.67 1.81 13.97
C TYR A 139 -19.14 2.22 14.05
N GLU A 140 -20.04 1.31 14.42
CA GLU A 140 -21.51 1.50 14.38
C GLU A 140 -22.04 1.83 12.96
N THR A 141 -21.53 1.12 11.95
CA THR A 141 -21.84 1.30 10.52
C THR A 141 -22.49 0.06 9.90
N ASP A 142 -23.08 0.24 8.71
CA ASP A 142 -23.48 -0.88 7.84
C ASP A 142 -22.36 -1.13 6.82
N PRO A 143 -21.84 -2.35 6.67
CA PRO A 143 -20.74 -2.61 5.76
C PRO A 143 -21.12 -2.50 4.29
N THR A 144 -20.20 -2.03 3.45
CA THR A 144 -20.33 -1.98 1.98
C THR A 144 -19.29 -2.91 1.35
N THR A 145 -19.74 -4.03 0.80
CA THR A 145 -18.86 -5.08 0.28
C THR A 145 -18.55 -4.96 -1.21
N GLU A 146 -19.06 -3.92 -1.89
CA GLU A 146 -18.82 -3.65 -3.32
C GLU A 146 -18.00 -2.37 -3.45
N ILE A 147 -16.67 -2.52 -3.45
CA ILE A 147 -15.73 -1.42 -3.27
C ILE A 147 -15.17 -0.97 -4.63
N PRO A 148 -15.36 0.30 -5.05
CA PRO A 148 -14.64 0.85 -6.19
C PRO A 148 -13.13 0.79 -6.00
N LEU A 149 -12.44 0.31 -7.03
CA LEU A 149 -10.99 0.22 -7.08
C LEU A 149 -10.42 1.35 -7.93
N TYR A 150 -9.27 1.87 -7.54
CA TYR A 150 -8.39 2.58 -8.45
C TYR A 150 -7.13 1.74 -8.72
N ALA A 151 -6.71 1.69 -9.98
CA ALA A 151 -5.56 0.94 -10.42
C ALA A 151 -4.29 1.73 -10.10
N SER A 152 -3.46 1.17 -9.23
CA SER A 152 -2.12 1.66 -8.95
C SER A 152 -1.15 0.94 -9.89
N ALA A 153 -0.77 1.63 -10.95
CA ALA A 153 -0.06 1.06 -12.09
C ALA A 153 0.99 2.07 -12.61
N GLY A 154 1.46 1.87 -13.84
CA GLY A 154 2.29 2.82 -14.59
C GLY A 154 3.62 3.17 -13.94
N MET A 155 4.74 2.68 -14.49
CA MET A 155 6.07 2.93 -13.92
C MET A 155 7.12 3.31 -14.97
N TYR A 156 7.51 4.58 -14.95
CA TYR A 156 8.54 5.20 -15.79
C TYR A 156 8.52 4.78 -17.26
N MET A 157 7.36 4.94 -17.90
CA MET A 157 7.16 4.65 -19.32
C MET A 157 7.07 5.95 -20.14
N GLU A 158 7.13 5.86 -21.47
CA GLU A 158 6.91 7.05 -22.31
C GLU A 158 5.46 7.56 -22.18
N PRO A 159 5.18 8.86 -22.39
CA PRO A 159 3.84 9.45 -22.23
C PRO A 159 2.72 8.71 -22.97
N GLU A 160 2.97 8.28 -24.21
CA GLU A 160 2.01 7.49 -24.98
C GLU A 160 1.70 6.14 -24.34
N GLY A 161 2.68 5.52 -23.70
CA GLY A 161 2.51 4.26 -23.00
C GLY A 161 1.58 4.42 -21.80
N TYR A 162 1.70 5.50 -21.03
CA TYR A 162 0.76 5.80 -19.94
C TYR A 162 -0.67 5.95 -20.46
N ALA A 163 -0.86 6.67 -21.58
CA ALA A 163 -2.18 6.84 -22.17
C ALA A 163 -2.77 5.53 -22.70
N GLU A 164 -1.96 4.66 -23.33
CA GLU A 164 -2.38 3.33 -23.75
C GLU A 164 -2.78 2.44 -22.56
N GLN A 165 -2.01 2.49 -21.47
CA GLN A 165 -2.31 1.75 -20.25
C GLN A 165 -3.57 2.28 -19.55
N ALA A 166 -3.73 3.60 -19.47
CA ALA A 166 -4.90 4.24 -18.88
C ALA A 166 -6.19 3.85 -19.61
N ALA A 167 -6.18 3.81 -20.95
CA ALA A 167 -7.32 3.34 -21.73
C ALA A 167 -7.65 1.86 -21.48
N ALA A 168 -6.63 1.02 -21.24
CA ALA A 168 -6.85 -0.38 -20.86
C ALA A 168 -7.49 -0.48 -19.47
N ILE A 169 -7.04 0.31 -18.50
CA ILE A 169 -7.60 0.38 -17.15
C ILE A 169 -9.06 0.89 -17.16
N GLU A 170 -9.37 1.92 -17.94
CA GLU A 170 -10.74 2.41 -18.11
C GLU A 170 -11.65 1.31 -18.68
N SER A 171 -11.17 0.53 -19.65
CA SER A 171 -11.94 -0.58 -20.22
C SER A 171 -12.28 -1.70 -19.22
N LEU A 172 -11.56 -1.76 -18.09
CA LEU A 172 -11.81 -2.68 -16.98
C LEU A 172 -12.77 -2.11 -15.93
N GLY A 173 -13.18 -0.84 -16.07
CA GLY A 173 -14.16 -0.16 -15.21
C GLY A 173 -13.60 0.45 -13.93
N PHE A 174 -12.27 0.56 -13.80
CA PHE A 174 -11.66 1.14 -12.60
C PHE A 174 -12.10 2.59 -12.40
N PHE A 175 -12.32 2.97 -11.13
CA PHE A 175 -12.63 4.34 -10.76
C PHE A 175 -11.51 5.30 -11.15
N GLY A 176 -10.26 4.88 -10.97
CA GLY A 176 -9.09 5.73 -11.21
C GLY A 176 -7.87 4.99 -11.73
N TYR A 177 -6.97 5.72 -12.37
CA TYR A 177 -5.64 5.29 -12.78
C TYR A 177 -4.59 6.16 -12.09
N LYS A 178 -3.85 5.57 -11.14
CA LYS A 178 -2.74 6.20 -10.42
C LYS A 178 -1.41 5.75 -11.00
N TYR A 179 -0.70 6.66 -11.67
CA TYR A 179 0.57 6.38 -12.33
C TYR A 179 1.76 7.04 -11.62
N ARG A 180 2.97 6.50 -11.81
CA ARG A 180 4.20 7.07 -11.29
C ARG A 180 4.86 7.96 -12.35
N PRO A 181 4.93 9.29 -12.18
CA PRO A 181 5.65 10.19 -13.06
C PRO A 181 7.17 10.14 -12.76
N GLY A 182 7.93 11.11 -13.28
CA GLY A 182 9.36 11.24 -13.01
C GLY A 182 10.25 10.92 -14.20
N ILE A 183 9.73 11.01 -15.42
CA ILE A 183 10.48 10.76 -16.68
C ILE A 183 11.07 12.04 -17.29
N GLY A 184 10.78 13.18 -16.68
CA GLY A 184 11.33 14.51 -17.01
C GLY A 184 10.19 15.53 -17.11
N PRO A 185 10.38 16.81 -16.74
CA PRO A 185 9.26 17.75 -16.61
C PRO A 185 8.41 17.92 -17.87
N ASP A 186 9.05 17.99 -19.04
CA ASP A 186 8.34 18.10 -20.32
C ASP A 186 7.53 16.83 -20.66
N ALA A 187 8.08 15.66 -20.32
CA ALA A 187 7.45 14.37 -20.57
C ALA A 187 6.32 14.11 -19.56
N ASP A 188 6.51 14.43 -18.27
CA ASP A 188 5.48 14.37 -17.24
C ASP A 188 4.30 15.30 -17.58
N ARG A 189 4.57 16.54 -18.00
CA ARG A 189 3.54 17.47 -18.48
C ARG A 189 2.76 16.88 -19.65
N ARG A 190 3.46 16.30 -20.62
CA ARG A 190 2.85 15.64 -21.77
C ARG A 190 2.01 14.42 -21.37
N THR A 191 2.46 13.64 -20.39
CA THR A 191 1.67 12.52 -19.85
C THR A 191 0.36 13.01 -19.26
N ILE A 192 0.38 14.09 -18.47
CA ILE A 192 -0.84 14.71 -17.91
C ILE A 192 -1.79 15.11 -19.05
N ASP A 193 -1.30 15.81 -20.07
CA ASP A 193 -2.12 16.23 -21.22
C ASP A 193 -2.76 15.02 -21.93
N LEU A 194 -1.98 13.95 -22.14
CA LEU A 194 -2.46 12.74 -22.82
C LEU A 194 -3.46 11.95 -21.99
N LEU A 195 -3.29 11.88 -20.67
CA LEU A 195 -4.24 11.20 -19.78
C LEU A 195 -5.58 11.94 -19.72
N ALA A 196 -5.54 13.27 -19.60
CA ALA A 196 -6.72 14.11 -19.62
C ALA A 196 -7.49 14.03 -20.95
N ASP A 197 -6.80 13.80 -22.06
CA ASP A 197 -7.41 13.59 -23.38
C ASP A 197 -7.91 12.14 -23.61
N ALA A 198 -7.30 11.15 -22.95
CA ALA A 198 -7.54 9.73 -23.21
C ALA A 198 -8.66 9.11 -22.36
N LEU A 199 -8.93 9.66 -21.18
CA LEU A 199 -9.91 9.13 -20.22
C LEU A 199 -11.22 9.92 -20.29
N ASP A 200 -12.34 9.20 -20.28
CA ASP A 200 -13.70 9.75 -20.32
C ASP A 200 -14.44 9.59 -18.97
N GLU A 201 -14.33 8.42 -18.34
CA GLU A 201 -15.06 8.05 -17.12
C GLU A 201 -14.14 7.77 -15.93
N THR A 202 -12.91 7.33 -16.18
CA THR A 202 -11.91 7.02 -15.16
C THR A 202 -11.13 8.27 -14.76
N GLU A 203 -10.97 8.50 -13.45
CA GLU A 203 -10.14 9.56 -12.90
C GLU A 203 -8.65 9.26 -13.11
N PHE A 204 -7.79 10.28 -13.22
CA PHE A 204 -6.34 10.06 -13.18
C PHE A 204 -5.70 10.70 -11.96
N MET A 205 -4.71 10.01 -11.41
CA MET A 205 -3.95 10.42 -10.23
C MET A 205 -2.45 10.30 -10.49
N LEU A 206 -1.67 11.15 -9.83
CA LEU A 206 -0.22 11.08 -9.86
C LEU A 206 0.28 10.57 -8.52
N ASP A 207 1.06 9.49 -8.53
CA ASP A 207 1.85 9.06 -7.37
C ASP A 207 3.31 9.43 -7.60
N THR A 208 3.69 10.59 -7.07
CA THR A 208 5.04 11.09 -7.26
C THR A 208 6.01 10.44 -6.29
N HIS A 209 5.57 9.83 -5.18
CA HIS A 209 6.37 9.11 -4.16
C HIS A 209 7.74 9.75 -3.88
N THR A 210 7.83 11.08 -3.90
CA THR A 210 9.09 11.86 -3.92
C THR A 210 10.09 11.58 -5.06
N TRP A 211 9.75 10.79 -6.08
CA TRP A 211 10.57 10.51 -7.27
C TRP A 211 11.03 11.77 -8.00
N TRP A 212 10.20 12.81 -7.99
CA TRP A 212 10.57 14.15 -8.44
C TRP A 212 11.71 14.79 -7.63
N LYS A 213 12.23 14.12 -6.59
CA LYS A 213 13.23 14.61 -5.64
C LYS A 213 14.35 13.60 -5.36
N LEU A 214 14.53 12.59 -6.22
CA LEU A 214 15.77 11.78 -6.20
C LEU A 214 17.02 12.66 -6.37
N GLU A 215 18.23 12.09 -6.27
CA GLU A 215 19.50 12.85 -6.19
C GLU A 215 19.69 13.94 -7.27
N ASN A 216 19.02 13.80 -8.43
CA ASN A 216 18.91 14.80 -9.50
C ASN A 216 17.45 15.21 -9.84
N GLY A 217 16.60 15.37 -8.84
CA GLY A 217 15.18 15.67 -8.97
C GLY A 217 14.86 17.10 -9.41
N TYR A 218 13.57 17.36 -9.59
CA TYR A 218 12.97 18.61 -10.00
C TYR A 218 13.17 19.70 -8.95
N GLY A 219 13.33 20.94 -9.40
CA GLY A 219 13.29 22.11 -8.53
C GLY A 219 11.91 22.31 -7.89
N ARG A 220 11.81 23.14 -6.85
CA ARG A 220 10.53 23.50 -6.24
C ARG A 220 9.58 24.17 -7.25
N ASP A 221 10.11 25.11 -8.04
CA ASP A 221 9.33 25.81 -9.07
C ASP A 221 8.75 24.82 -10.10
N THR A 222 9.55 23.87 -10.57
CA THR A 222 9.09 22.83 -11.52
C THR A 222 8.02 21.93 -10.92
N VAL A 223 8.16 21.52 -9.66
CA VAL A 223 7.11 20.73 -8.98
C VAL A 223 5.84 21.54 -8.86
N ARG A 224 5.91 22.81 -8.45
CA ARG A 224 4.73 23.66 -8.37
C ARG A 224 4.06 23.83 -9.74
N GLU A 225 4.83 24.05 -10.80
CA GLU A 225 4.31 24.16 -12.17
C GLU A 225 3.61 22.86 -12.63
N LEU A 226 4.14 21.68 -12.30
CA LEU A 226 3.53 20.40 -12.65
C LEU A 226 2.28 20.10 -11.83
N VAL A 227 2.29 20.40 -10.52
CA VAL A 227 1.12 20.26 -9.64
C VAL A 227 -0.02 21.17 -10.09
N ASP A 228 0.28 22.43 -10.38
CA ASP A 228 -0.67 23.42 -10.90
C ASP A 228 -1.26 22.94 -12.25
N HIS A 229 -0.39 22.48 -13.17
CA HIS A 229 -0.83 21.94 -14.46
C HIS A 229 -1.69 20.68 -14.31
N ALA A 230 -1.33 19.75 -13.43
CA ALA A 230 -2.13 18.55 -13.14
C ALA A 230 -3.52 18.92 -12.62
N ALA A 231 -3.61 19.89 -11.69
CA ALA A 231 -4.87 20.40 -11.18
C ALA A 231 -5.71 21.08 -12.28
N GLU A 232 -5.10 21.89 -13.14
CA GLU A 232 -5.78 22.51 -14.29
C GLU A 232 -6.35 21.49 -15.28
N GLN A 233 -5.70 20.34 -15.44
CA GLN A 233 -6.16 19.23 -16.28
C GLN A 233 -7.15 18.28 -15.57
N GLY A 234 -7.45 18.53 -14.29
CA GLY A 234 -8.45 17.75 -13.55
C GLY A 234 -7.91 16.46 -12.93
N ALA A 235 -6.63 16.40 -12.57
CA ALA A 235 -6.11 15.30 -11.76
C ALA A 235 -6.91 15.16 -10.46
N TYR A 236 -7.33 13.95 -10.13
CA TYR A 236 -8.14 13.68 -8.93
C TYR A 236 -7.34 13.84 -7.64
N TRP A 237 -6.06 13.42 -7.65
CA TRP A 237 -5.08 13.87 -6.65
C TRP A 237 -3.64 13.85 -7.18
N ILE A 238 -2.77 14.55 -6.46
CA ILE A 238 -1.31 14.42 -6.56
C ILE A 238 -0.78 13.92 -5.22
N GLU A 239 -0.19 12.73 -5.23
CA GLU A 239 0.32 12.00 -4.07
C GLU A 239 1.82 12.22 -3.87
N GLU A 240 2.17 12.51 -2.62
CA GLU A 240 3.53 12.80 -2.12
C GLU A 240 4.42 13.72 -2.99
N PRO A 241 3.92 14.90 -3.46
CA PRO A 241 4.67 15.81 -4.35
C PRO A 241 5.93 16.43 -3.72
N VAL A 242 6.05 16.35 -2.40
CA VAL A 242 7.18 16.82 -1.59
C VAL A 242 7.60 15.73 -0.60
N GLU A 243 8.78 15.89 0.01
CA GLU A 243 9.25 14.96 1.05
C GLU A 243 8.18 14.78 2.14
N PRO A 244 7.96 13.57 2.69
CA PRO A 244 6.91 13.32 3.67
C PRO A 244 6.99 14.26 4.89
N ALA A 245 8.21 14.63 5.30
CA ALA A 245 8.43 15.54 6.42
C ALA A 245 8.20 17.04 6.08
N ASP A 246 8.05 17.41 4.80
CA ASP A 246 7.85 18.79 4.34
C ASP A 246 6.36 19.16 4.33
N HIS A 247 5.72 19.11 5.51
CA HIS A 247 4.31 19.48 5.70
C HIS A 247 4.02 20.92 5.26
N ASP A 248 4.96 21.85 5.44
CA ASP A 248 4.84 23.23 4.96
C ASP A 248 4.78 23.26 3.42
N GLY A 249 5.52 22.39 2.73
CA GLY A 249 5.47 22.20 1.29
C GLY A 249 4.12 21.69 0.79
N TYR A 250 3.47 20.77 1.50
CA TYR A 250 2.09 20.35 1.19
C TYR A 250 1.13 21.54 1.26
N VAL A 251 1.21 22.35 2.33
CA VAL A 251 0.35 23.53 2.49
C VAL A 251 0.59 24.57 1.38
N ASP A 252 1.84 24.82 1.01
CA ASP A 252 2.19 25.74 -0.08
C ASP A 252 1.66 25.26 -1.45
N LEU A 253 1.73 23.96 -1.72
CA LEU A 253 1.21 23.38 -2.95
C LEU A 253 -0.32 23.33 -2.99
N ALA A 254 -0.99 23.11 -1.86
CA ALA A 254 -2.45 23.18 -1.77
C ALA A 254 -3.00 24.56 -2.17
N GLU A 255 -2.21 25.65 -2.07
CA GLU A 255 -2.61 26.98 -2.54
C GLU A 255 -2.80 27.06 -4.07
N THR A 256 -2.30 26.09 -4.85
CA THR A 256 -2.57 25.97 -6.29
C THR A 256 -4.01 25.54 -6.58
N GLY A 257 -4.73 25.02 -5.58
CA GLY A 257 -6.04 24.41 -5.75
C GLY A 257 -5.99 22.94 -6.16
N ALA A 258 -4.80 22.34 -6.17
CA ALA A 258 -4.61 20.91 -6.35
C ALA A 258 -5.11 20.12 -5.12
N SER A 259 -5.88 19.05 -5.37
CA SER A 259 -6.17 18.05 -4.36
C SER A 259 -4.92 17.21 -4.11
N LEU A 260 -4.37 17.27 -2.90
CA LEU A 260 -3.16 16.54 -2.53
C LEU A 260 -3.49 15.30 -1.69
N ALA A 261 -2.70 14.25 -1.92
CA ALA A 261 -2.75 13.02 -1.15
C ALA A 261 -1.38 12.75 -0.51
N GLY A 262 -1.39 12.08 0.64
CA GLY A 262 -0.16 11.62 1.28
C GLY A 262 -0.43 10.96 2.61
N GLY A 263 0.62 10.38 3.19
CA GLY A 263 0.55 9.75 4.50
C GLY A 263 1.15 8.35 4.55
N GLU A 264 1.35 7.68 3.42
CA GLU A 264 1.84 6.30 3.41
C GLU A 264 3.22 6.13 4.08
N SER A 265 4.01 7.22 4.05
CA SER A 265 5.33 7.36 4.65
C SER A 265 5.32 7.85 6.10
N GLU A 266 4.15 8.21 6.63
CA GLU A 266 4.03 8.69 8.00
C GLU A 266 4.27 7.55 8.99
N SER A 267 5.06 7.83 10.02
CA SER A 267 5.56 6.78 10.91
C SER A 267 4.52 6.15 11.85
N SER A 268 3.30 6.71 11.92
CA SER A 268 2.25 6.26 12.83
C SER A 268 0.87 6.87 12.50
N PRO A 269 -0.23 6.31 13.02
CA PRO A 269 -1.56 6.93 12.91
C PRO A 269 -1.65 8.35 13.46
N ALA A 270 -0.89 8.66 14.51
CA ALA A 270 -0.85 10.02 15.06
C ALA A 270 -0.21 11.01 14.08
N ALA A 271 0.84 10.57 13.39
CA ALA A 271 1.54 11.36 12.38
C ALA A 271 0.68 11.59 11.12
N LEU A 272 -0.10 10.58 10.70
CA LEU A 272 -1.16 10.76 9.69
C LEU A 272 -2.12 11.89 10.10
N ALA A 273 -2.65 11.84 11.32
CA ALA A 273 -3.56 12.88 11.80
C ALA A 273 -2.89 14.25 11.92
N ASP A 274 -1.58 14.32 12.21
CA ASP A 274 -0.82 15.57 12.20
C ASP A 274 -0.70 16.16 10.78
N LEU A 275 -0.41 15.34 9.77
CA LEU A 275 -0.44 15.75 8.36
C LEU A 275 -1.83 16.29 7.98
N GLY A 276 -2.90 15.57 8.29
CA GLY A 276 -4.27 16.02 8.02
C GLY A 276 -4.66 17.32 8.74
N ARG A 277 -4.09 17.60 9.93
CA ARG A 277 -4.33 18.86 10.67
C ARG A 277 -3.73 20.09 10.01
N THR A 278 -2.74 19.92 9.12
CA THR A 278 -2.13 21.04 8.39
C THR A 278 -3.08 21.66 7.39
N GLY A 279 -4.05 20.90 6.89
CA GLY A 279 -4.91 21.29 5.77
C GLY A 279 -4.20 21.26 4.42
N GLY A 280 -3.00 20.66 4.34
CA GLY A 280 -2.24 20.51 3.10
C GLY A 280 -2.65 19.31 2.26
N VAL A 281 -3.49 18.40 2.77
CA VAL A 281 -3.99 17.21 2.04
C VAL A 281 -5.50 17.10 2.13
N GLU A 282 -6.11 16.63 1.04
CA GLU A 282 -7.53 16.24 0.98
C GLU A 282 -7.71 14.73 1.13
N PHE A 283 -6.67 13.95 0.82
CA PHE A 283 -6.68 12.49 0.97
C PHE A 283 -5.55 12.05 1.90
N LEU A 284 -5.91 11.47 3.04
CA LEU A 284 -4.97 10.94 4.01
C LEU A 284 -4.81 9.43 3.82
N GLN A 285 -3.59 9.00 3.52
CA GLN A 285 -3.32 7.63 3.08
C GLN A 285 -2.61 6.82 4.15
N GLY A 286 -3.37 6.04 4.91
CA GLY A 286 -2.84 5.04 5.84
C GLY A 286 -2.91 3.62 5.25
N ASP A 287 -2.23 2.66 5.86
CA ASP A 287 -2.26 1.25 5.45
C ASP A 287 -2.30 0.41 6.72
N VAL A 288 -3.26 -0.50 6.87
CA VAL A 288 -3.37 -1.34 8.09
C VAL A 288 -2.11 -2.18 8.33
N ARG A 289 -1.31 -2.44 7.29
CA ARG A 289 -0.06 -3.19 7.40
C ARG A 289 1.13 -2.34 7.85
N HIS A 290 0.96 -1.02 7.93
CA HIS A 290 2.01 -0.09 8.35
C HIS A 290 1.62 0.79 9.54
N HIS A 291 0.34 1.16 9.64
CA HIS A 291 -0.16 2.17 10.58
C HIS A 291 -0.91 1.52 11.74
N GLU A 292 -0.23 0.58 12.40
CA GLU A 292 -0.67 -0.09 13.63
C GLU A 292 -2.00 -0.85 13.50
N GLY A 293 -2.28 -1.40 12.31
CA GLY A 293 -3.41 -2.31 12.10
C GLY A 293 -4.74 -1.62 11.84
N PHE A 294 -5.81 -2.41 11.91
CA PHE A 294 -7.17 -1.89 11.91
C PHE A 294 -7.39 -0.98 13.13
N THR A 295 -6.84 -1.38 14.29
CA THR A 295 -6.95 -0.61 15.52
C THR A 295 -6.21 0.73 15.43
N GLY A 296 -5.06 0.78 14.76
CA GLY A 296 -4.29 2.01 14.57
C GLY A 296 -4.93 2.97 13.58
N CYS A 297 -5.29 2.47 12.39
CA CYS A 297 -5.93 3.29 11.35
C CYS A 297 -7.26 3.91 11.79
N ARG A 298 -7.95 3.31 12.77
CA ARG A 298 -9.17 3.86 13.38
C ARG A 298 -9.01 5.31 13.83
N ASP A 299 -7.89 5.68 14.45
CA ASP A 299 -7.66 7.05 14.95
C ASP A 299 -7.59 8.07 13.81
N ALA A 300 -6.99 7.68 12.67
CA ALA A 300 -6.92 8.54 11.47
C ALA A 300 -8.27 8.65 10.78
N ILE A 301 -9.06 7.56 10.71
CA ILE A 301 -10.42 7.57 10.17
C ILE A 301 -11.34 8.44 11.03
N GLU A 302 -11.32 8.27 12.35
CA GLU A 302 -12.11 9.10 13.27
C GLU A 302 -11.69 10.58 13.21
N PHE A 303 -10.43 10.87 12.92
CA PHE A 303 -9.99 12.23 12.64
C PHE A 303 -10.66 12.80 11.39
N CYS A 304 -10.74 12.03 10.30
CA CYS A 304 -11.32 12.43 9.02
C CYS A 304 -12.84 12.59 9.07
N ALA A 305 -13.53 11.81 9.89
CA ALA A 305 -14.99 11.78 9.96
C ALA A 305 -15.62 13.18 10.09
N GLY A 306 -16.46 13.54 9.12
CA GLY A 306 -17.15 14.84 9.07
C GLY A 306 -16.26 16.05 8.75
N ARG A 307 -15.04 15.83 8.23
CA ARG A 307 -14.14 16.86 7.71
C ARG A 307 -14.07 16.82 6.18
N GLU A 308 -13.34 17.78 5.63
CA GLU A 308 -13.02 17.87 4.19
C GLU A 308 -11.78 17.05 3.79
N VAL A 309 -11.30 16.18 4.69
CA VAL A 309 -10.21 15.23 4.42
C VAL A 309 -10.77 13.82 4.47
N GLU A 310 -10.51 13.03 3.44
CA GLU A 310 -10.93 11.64 3.32
C GLU A 310 -9.78 10.70 3.69
N PHE A 311 -10.08 9.64 4.43
CA PHE A 311 -9.11 8.56 4.60
C PHE A 311 -9.25 7.58 3.42
N VAL A 312 -8.16 7.35 2.68
CA VAL A 312 -8.11 6.39 1.57
C VAL A 312 -6.94 5.45 1.83
N PRO A 313 -7.16 4.16 2.08
CA PRO A 313 -6.04 3.30 2.40
C PRO A 313 -5.07 3.17 1.23
N HIS A 314 -3.80 3.38 1.51
CA HIS A 314 -2.71 2.96 0.65
C HIS A 314 -2.63 1.43 0.66
N ASN A 315 -2.44 0.83 -0.51
CA ASN A 315 -2.19 -0.58 -0.66
C ASN A 315 -1.26 -0.86 -1.85
N PHE A 316 0.00 -1.11 -1.53
CA PHE A 316 0.99 -1.66 -2.45
C PHE A 316 1.34 -3.10 -2.05
N GLY A 317 1.52 -4.00 -3.02
CA GLY A 317 1.95 -5.37 -2.75
C GLY A 317 0.87 -6.42 -3.01
N THR A 318 0.68 -7.37 -2.09
CA THR A 318 -0.02 -8.62 -2.38
C THR A 318 -1.54 -8.56 -2.27
N TRP A 319 -2.24 -9.54 -2.84
CA TRP A 319 -3.68 -9.72 -2.66
C TRP A 319 -4.07 -9.98 -1.20
N LEU A 320 -3.20 -10.56 -0.38
CA LEU A 320 -3.47 -10.64 1.08
C LEU A 320 -3.53 -9.24 1.71
N GLY A 321 -2.66 -8.32 1.29
CA GLY A 321 -2.72 -6.92 1.74
C GLY A 321 -3.93 -6.16 1.21
N LEU A 322 -4.32 -6.42 -0.04
CA LEU A 322 -5.56 -5.92 -0.62
C LEU A 322 -6.78 -6.32 0.22
N GLN A 323 -6.90 -7.59 0.59
CA GLN A 323 -8.03 -8.08 1.40
C GLN A 323 -8.05 -7.44 2.80
N ALA A 324 -6.89 -7.29 3.44
CA ALA A 324 -6.79 -6.61 4.72
C ALA A 324 -7.35 -5.17 4.63
N ASN A 325 -6.89 -4.37 3.66
CA ASN A 325 -7.41 -3.02 3.48
C ASN A 325 -8.89 -3.01 2.99
N ALA A 326 -9.32 -4.00 2.21
CA ALA A 326 -10.71 -4.13 1.78
C ALA A 326 -11.68 -4.28 2.95
N HIS A 327 -11.31 -5.05 3.98
CA HIS A 327 -12.12 -5.16 5.20
C HIS A 327 -12.25 -3.82 5.96
N LEU A 328 -11.19 -3.00 5.95
CA LEU A 328 -11.25 -1.65 6.54
C LEU A 328 -12.20 -0.76 5.74
N VAL A 329 -12.06 -0.70 4.42
CA VAL A 329 -12.92 0.11 3.54
C VAL A 329 -14.38 -0.34 3.62
N ALA A 330 -14.63 -1.65 3.69
CA ALA A 330 -15.98 -2.17 3.79
C ALA A 330 -16.69 -1.72 5.07
N ALA A 331 -15.97 -1.56 6.17
CA ALA A 331 -16.53 -1.29 7.49
C ALA A 331 -16.50 0.19 7.89
N ALA A 332 -15.44 0.92 7.53
CA ALA A 332 -15.19 2.25 8.04
C ALA A 332 -16.17 3.30 7.47
N PRO A 333 -16.58 4.30 8.27
CA PRO A 333 -17.42 5.38 7.78
C PRO A 333 -16.64 6.26 6.80
N GLU A 334 -17.28 6.68 5.72
CA GLU A 334 -16.74 7.67 4.77
C GLU A 334 -15.47 7.25 4.02
N VAL A 335 -15.00 6.00 4.17
CA VAL A 335 -13.91 5.41 3.38
C VAL A 335 -14.51 4.66 2.19
N ARG A 336 -14.15 5.03 0.95
CA ARG A 336 -14.89 4.56 -0.24
C ARG A 336 -14.07 4.02 -1.39
N LEU A 337 -12.75 4.20 -1.36
CA LEU A 337 -11.85 3.78 -2.41
C LEU A 337 -10.83 2.80 -1.85
N LEU A 338 -10.45 1.83 -2.68
CA LEU A 338 -9.38 0.90 -2.36
C LEU A 338 -8.35 0.89 -3.48
N GLU A 339 -7.08 1.01 -3.09
CA GLU A 339 -5.97 0.89 -4.02
C GLU A 339 -5.77 -0.56 -4.46
N TYR A 340 -5.78 -0.78 -5.76
CA TYR A 340 -5.48 -2.07 -6.36
C TYR A 340 -4.14 -2.00 -7.12
N PRO A 341 -3.06 -2.60 -6.60
CA PRO A 341 -1.78 -2.62 -7.28
C PRO A 341 -1.85 -3.56 -8.49
N VAL A 342 -1.57 -3.02 -9.68
CA VAL A 342 -1.54 -3.79 -10.93
C VAL A 342 -0.10 -4.12 -11.30
N PHE A 343 0.21 -5.41 -11.34
CA PHE A 343 1.51 -5.94 -11.78
C PHE A 343 1.41 -6.51 -13.19
N GLU A 344 2.57 -6.74 -13.83
CA GLU A 344 2.59 -7.43 -15.12
C GLU A 344 1.93 -8.79 -14.97
N ASP A 345 1.11 -9.17 -15.95
CA ASP A 345 0.39 -10.44 -16.00
C ASP A 345 -0.62 -10.68 -14.85
N ASP A 346 -1.22 -9.61 -14.29
CA ASP A 346 -2.22 -9.72 -13.22
C ASP A 346 -3.39 -10.66 -13.60
N PRO A 347 -3.53 -11.82 -12.92
CA PRO A 347 -4.50 -12.84 -13.30
C PRO A 347 -5.95 -12.48 -12.95
N ALA A 348 -6.19 -11.43 -12.15
CA ALA A 348 -7.54 -10.93 -11.89
C ALA A 348 -8.06 -10.04 -13.02
N LEU A 349 -7.19 -9.46 -13.85
CA LEU A 349 -7.58 -8.55 -14.92
C LEU A 349 -7.75 -9.24 -16.29
N GLY A 350 -7.43 -10.53 -16.37
CA GLY A 350 -7.57 -11.36 -17.57
C GLY A 350 -6.49 -11.10 -18.62
N GLU A 351 -6.68 -11.65 -19.84
CA GLU A 351 -5.77 -11.42 -20.96
C GLU A 351 -6.00 -10.02 -21.56
N ALA A 352 -5.42 -8.99 -20.95
CA ALA A 352 -5.38 -7.66 -21.53
C ALA A 352 -4.52 -7.67 -22.82
N ALA A 353 -4.95 -6.95 -23.85
CA ALA A 353 -4.20 -6.85 -25.11
C ALA A 353 -2.89 -6.05 -24.98
N VAL A 354 -2.79 -5.26 -23.91
CA VAL A 354 -1.66 -4.39 -23.53
C VAL A 354 -1.37 -4.63 -22.06
N ASP A 355 -0.10 -4.62 -21.68
CA ASP A 355 0.36 -4.80 -20.30
C ASP A 355 -0.19 -3.70 -19.38
N PRO A 356 -1.07 -4.04 -18.42
CA PRO A 356 -1.70 -3.06 -17.54
C PRO A 356 -0.84 -2.72 -16.31
N GLY A 357 0.31 -3.38 -16.12
CA GLY A 357 1.03 -3.40 -14.85
C GLY A 357 2.30 -2.57 -14.77
N MET A 358 2.97 -2.67 -13.62
CA MET A 358 4.25 -1.99 -13.33
C MET A 358 5.49 -2.84 -13.64
N TYR A 359 5.52 -4.06 -13.10
CA TYR A 359 6.58 -5.07 -13.22
C TYR A 359 6.01 -6.43 -12.74
N PRO A 360 6.66 -7.58 -13.02
CA PRO A 360 6.19 -8.90 -12.57
C PRO A 360 6.31 -9.06 -11.06
N PHE A 361 5.30 -9.66 -10.43
CA PHE A 361 5.31 -9.97 -9.00
C PHE A 361 4.39 -11.17 -8.69
N GLU A 362 4.78 -12.36 -9.14
CA GLU A 362 3.94 -13.59 -9.04
C GLU A 362 3.49 -13.90 -7.59
N LEU A 363 4.39 -13.72 -6.61
CA LEU A 363 4.07 -13.91 -5.19
C LEU A 363 2.96 -12.98 -4.69
N ALA A 364 2.70 -11.84 -5.35
CA ALA A 364 1.57 -10.98 -4.99
C ALA A 364 0.23 -11.73 -5.10
N PHE A 365 0.16 -12.70 -6.00
CA PHE A 365 -1.04 -13.47 -6.34
C PHE A 365 -1.02 -14.83 -5.66
N ASP A 366 0.11 -15.54 -5.74
CA ASP A 366 0.24 -16.93 -5.26
C ASP A 366 0.13 -17.07 -3.73
N ILE A 367 0.27 -15.96 -2.97
CA ILE A 367 0.18 -15.98 -1.50
C ILE A 367 -1.21 -16.35 -0.96
N ILE A 368 -2.26 -16.32 -1.78
CA ILE A 368 -3.60 -16.75 -1.38
C ILE A 368 -4.15 -17.82 -2.34
N GLU A 369 -4.97 -18.71 -1.82
CA GLU A 369 -5.75 -19.62 -2.67
C GLU A 369 -6.88 -18.88 -3.38
N GLY A 370 -6.97 -19.05 -4.70
CA GLY A 370 -8.00 -18.44 -5.53
C GLY A 370 -7.64 -17.04 -5.99
N ARG A 371 -8.66 -16.20 -6.24
CA ARG A 371 -8.45 -14.83 -6.72
C ARG A 371 -9.53 -13.88 -6.17
N PRO A 372 -9.20 -12.60 -5.95
CA PRO A 372 -10.19 -11.57 -5.67
C PRO A 372 -11.29 -11.55 -6.75
N THR A 373 -12.53 -11.31 -6.33
CA THR A 373 -13.65 -11.15 -7.27
C THR A 373 -13.72 -9.69 -7.68
N ILE A 374 -13.23 -9.39 -8.88
CA ILE A 374 -13.22 -8.05 -9.45
C ILE A 374 -14.10 -8.04 -10.69
N GLU A 375 -15.13 -7.20 -10.68
CA GLU A 375 -16.04 -6.99 -11.80
C GLU A 375 -16.28 -5.48 -11.97
N ASP A 376 -16.08 -4.96 -13.19
CA ASP A 376 -16.34 -3.53 -13.51
C ASP A 376 -15.63 -2.57 -12.55
N GLY A 377 -14.32 -2.80 -12.35
CA GLY A 377 -13.46 -2.02 -11.45
C GLY A 377 -13.87 -2.04 -9.97
N ARG A 378 -14.69 -3.01 -9.54
CA ARG A 378 -15.14 -3.15 -8.16
C ARG A 378 -14.71 -4.48 -7.56
N LEU A 379 -14.22 -4.46 -6.33
CA LEU A 379 -13.95 -5.64 -5.53
C LEU A 379 -15.19 -6.04 -4.72
N SER A 380 -15.62 -7.29 -4.85
CA SER A 380 -16.57 -7.92 -3.93
C SER A 380 -15.82 -8.54 -2.75
N VAL A 381 -16.04 -8.02 -1.54
CA VAL A 381 -15.42 -8.55 -0.31
C VAL A 381 -16.17 -9.80 0.15
N SER A 382 -15.42 -10.88 0.42
CA SER A 382 -15.95 -12.19 0.83
C SER A 382 -16.63 -12.13 2.21
N ASP A 383 -17.75 -12.82 2.36
CA ASP A 383 -18.44 -13.00 3.65
C ASP A 383 -17.91 -14.18 4.48
N ALA A 384 -16.84 -14.83 4.00
CA ALA A 384 -16.19 -15.91 4.73
C ALA A 384 -15.49 -15.41 6.00
N PRO A 385 -15.34 -16.25 7.04
CA PRO A 385 -14.74 -15.84 8.31
C PRO A 385 -13.31 -15.31 8.20
N GLY A 386 -12.95 -14.37 9.08
CA GLY A 386 -11.60 -13.77 9.09
C GLY A 386 -11.40 -12.80 7.93
N LEU A 387 -10.23 -12.82 7.30
CA LEU A 387 -9.93 -12.05 6.09
C LEU A 387 -10.61 -12.60 4.82
N GLY A 388 -11.43 -13.64 4.95
CA GLY A 388 -12.19 -14.21 3.85
C GLY A 388 -11.35 -14.91 2.77
N VAL A 389 -10.07 -15.18 3.06
CA VAL A 389 -9.10 -15.86 2.19
C VAL A 389 -8.33 -16.93 2.95
N GLU A 390 -7.87 -17.94 2.21
CA GLU A 390 -6.93 -18.95 2.68
C GLU A 390 -5.53 -18.60 2.13
N VAL A 391 -4.52 -18.64 2.99
CA VAL A 391 -3.12 -18.42 2.58
C VAL A 391 -2.54 -19.72 2.09
N ASP A 392 -1.93 -19.67 0.90
CA ASP A 392 -1.14 -20.79 0.40
C ASP A 392 0.24 -20.76 1.09
N LEU A 393 0.53 -21.79 1.88
CA LEU A 393 1.81 -21.92 2.57
C LEU A 393 2.88 -22.60 1.71
N ASP A 394 2.54 -23.13 0.54
CA ASP A 394 3.52 -23.70 -0.39
C ASP A 394 4.45 -22.59 -0.92
N VAL A 395 4.01 -21.32 -0.89
CA VAL A 395 4.85 -20.14 -1.19
C VAL A 395 6.11 -20.04 -0.34
N LEU A 396 6.13 -20.64 0.87
CA LEU A 396 7.31 -20.69 1.72
C LEU A 396 8.45 -21.52 1.08
N GLU A 397 8.10 -22.54 0.30
CA GLU A 397 9.05 -23.38 -0.44
C GLU A 397 9.31 -22.82 -1.85
N GLU A 398 8.30 -22.24 -2.50
CA GLU A 398 8.38 -21.73 -3.88
C GLU A 398 9.09 -20.38 -3.99
N TYR A 399 8.94 -19.52 -2.98
CA TYR A 399 9.47 -18.15 -2.94
C TYR A 399 10.44 -17.91 -1.77
N PRO A 400 11.51 -18.72 -1.60
CA PRO A 400 12.43 -18.55 -0.50
C PRO A 400 13.10 -17.18 -0.56
N PHE A 401 13.37 -16.57 0.59
CA PHE A 401 14.07 -15.28 0.65
C PHE A 401 15.40 -15.31 -0.10
N VAL A 402 15.61 -14.31 -0.94
CA VAL A 402 16.86 -14.08 -1.68
C VAL A 402 17.54 -12.84 -1.11
N GLU A 403 18.75 -13.01 -0.58
CA GLU A 403 19.55 -11.89 -0.07
C GLU A 403 19.90 -10.89 -1.18
N GLY A 404 19.91 -9.61 -0.82
CA GLY A 404 20.25 -8.51 -1.73
C GLY A 404 19.08 -7.53 -1.93
N PRO A 405 19.32 -6.41 -2.63
CA PRO A 405 18.33 -5.37 -2.81
C PRO A 405 17.22 -5.82 -3.76
N TRP A 406 15.99 -5.36 -3.49
CA TRP A 406 14.87 -5.57 -4.39
C TRP A 406 14.98 -4.70 -5.66
N THR A 407 15.48 -3.47 -5.50
CA THR A 407 15.75 -2.52 -6.58
C THR A 407 17.06 -1.76 -6.34
N GLU A 408 17.66 -1.24 -7.40
CA GLU A 408 18.79 -0.32 -7.34
C GLU A 408 18.48 0.94 -8.16
N PHE A 409 19.00 2.10 -7.74
CA PHE A 409 18.98 3.33 -8.51
C PHE A 409 20.38 3.62 -9.02
N HIS A 410 20.51 3.88 -10.32
CA HIS A 410 21.77 4.23 -10.97
C HIS A 410 21.64 5.63 -11.57
N TYR A 411 22.34 6.61 -11.01
CA TYR A 411 22.22 8.00 -11.46
C TYR A 411 23.19 8.31 -12.60
N GLU A 412 22.74 9.14 -13.54
CA GLU A 412 23.59 9.60 -14.63
C GLU A 412 24.74 10.46 -14.11
N GLY A 413 25.97 10.16 -14.53
CA GLY A 413 27.17 10.89 -14.12
C GLY A 413 27.96 10.27 -12.96
N GLU A 414 27.43 9.22 -12.32
CA GLU A 414 28.20 8.38 -11.41
C GLU A 414 29.06 7.39 -12.22
N THR A 415 30.39 7.43 -12.04
CA THR A 415 31.25 6.37 -12.57
C THR A 415 31.15 5.14 -11.66
N ALA A 416 30.68 4.03 -12.23
CA ALA A 416 30.55 2.71 -11.60
C ALA A 416 31.82 2.20 -10.89
#